data_AF-A0A075AFZ9-F1
#
_entry.id   AF-A0A075AFZ9-F1
#
_cell.length_a   1.000
_cell.length_b   1.000
_cell.length_c   1.000
_cell.angle_alpha   90.00
_cell.angle_beta   90.00
_cell.angle_gamma   90.00
#
_symmetry.space_group_name_H-M   'P 1'
#
loop_
_entity.id
_entity.type
_entity.pdbx_description
1 polymer ?
#
loop_
_entity_poly.entity_id
_entity_poly.type
_entity_poly.pdbx_seq_one_letter_code
_entity_poly.pdbx_strand_id
1 'polypeptide(L)'
;PCLPEGDSYCRDRVPNSICLPEKNECFCKLGYVAIQEDHGISCKTLLTGLKCKVDADCVHFSHSACHPGAGYCYCPAGTRLVLQEHACRTFHLFVFSP
;
A
#
# COMPACT_ATOMS: atom_id res chain seq x y z
N PRO A 1 -17.84 -1.61 8.62
CA PRO A 1 -18.85 -1.81 7.58
C PRO A 1 -18.85 -0.62 6.62
N CYS A 2 -19.03 -0.83 5.32
CA CYS A 2 -18.93 0.22 4.29
C CYS A 2 -20.23 0.53 3.55
N LEU A 3 -21.30 -0.25 3.74
CA LEU A 3 -22.61 0.02 3.16
C LEU A 3 -23.43 0.98 4.06
N PRO A 4 -24.26 1.86 3.46
CA PRO A 4 -24.57 1.97 2.03
C PRO A 4 -23.60 2.81 1.18
N GLU A 5 -22.65 3.52 1.79
CA GLU A 5 -21.80 4.49 1.11
C GLU A 5 -20.82 3.88 0.09
N GLY A 6 -20.43 2.62 0.27
CA GLY A 6 -19.59 1.87 -0.65
C GLY A 6 -18.14 2.36 -0.69
N ASP A 7 -17.59 2.48 -1.90
CA ASP A 7 -16.17 2.81 -2.11
C ASP A 7 -15.75 4.18 -1.59
N SER A 8 -16.67 5.16 -1.50
CA SER A 8 -16.35 6.47 -0.91
C SER A 8 -15.98 6.32 0.56
N TYR A 9 -16.79 5.59 1.33
CA TYR A 9 -16.53 5.33 2.75
C TYR A 9 -15.15 4.73 2.99
N CYS A 10 -14.76 3.76 2.17
CA CYS A 10 -13.48 3.10 2.26
C CYS A 10 -12.33 4.05 1.87
N ARG A 11 -12.44 4.78 0.75
CA ARG A 11 -11.39 5.69 0.28
C ARG A 11 -11.15 6.88 1.21
N ASP A 12 -12.18 7.37 1.87
CA ASP A 12 -12.07 8.49 2.82
C ASP A 12 -11.25 8.11 4.07
N ARG A 13 -11.20 6.81 4.39
CA ARG A 13 -10.52 6.29 5.60
C ARG A 13 -9.21 5.58 5.29
N VAL A 14 -9.20 4.81 4.22
CA VAL A 14 -8.06 4.01 3.77
C VAL A 14 -7.89 4.27 2.27
N PRO A 15 -6.96 5.16 1.87
CA PRO A 15 -6.66 5.38 0.47
C PRO A 15 -6.33 4.06 -0.25
N ASN A 16 -6.72 3.95 -1.53
CA ASN A 16 -6.55 2.75 -2.35
C ASN A 16 -7.30 1.50 -1.86
N SER A 17 -8.41 1.69 -1.14
CA SER A 17 -9.35 0.62 -0.79
C SER A 17 -10.68 0.70 -1.57
N ILE A 18 -11.44 -0.39 -1.54
CA ILE A 18 -12.78 -0.58 -2.11
C ILE A 18 -13.67 -1.30 -1.11
N CYS A 19 -14.97 -1.07 -1.20
CA CYS A 19 -15.97 -1.82 -0.43
C CYS A 19 -16.29 -3.12 -1.17
N LEU A 20 -16.19 -4.27 -0.49
CA LEU A 20 -16.70 -5.55 -0.98
C LEU A 20 -18.12 -5.74 -0.42
N PRO A 21 -19.18 -5.56 -1.23
CA PRO A 21 -20.56 -5.55 -0.74
C PRO A 21 -20.97 -6.88 -0.11
N GLU A 22 -20.44 -8.01 -0.59
CA GLU A 22 -20.74 -9.35 -0.08
C GLU A 22 -20.29 -9.52 1.38
N LYS A 23 -19.24 -8.79 1.79
CA LYS A 23 -18.68 -8.82 3.14
C LYS A 23 -19.02 -7.58 3.95
N ASN A 24 -19.53 -6.53 3.31
CA ASN A 24 -19.72 -5.22 3.90
C ASN A 24 -18.43 -4.71 4.58
N GLU A 25 -17.28 -4.87 3.93
CA GLU A 25 -15.95 -4.57 4.48
C GLU A 25 -15.05 -3.90 3.44
N CYS A 26 -14.07 -3.11 3.90
CA CYS A 26 -13.11 -2.44 3.04
C CYS A 26 -11.88 -3.32 2.79
N PHE A 27 -11.48 -3.44 1.52
CA PHE A 27 -10.30 -4.20 1.09
C PHE A 27 -9.40 -3.34 0.21
N CYS A 28 -8.12 -3.65 0.17
CA CYS A 28 -7.21 -2.99 -0.76
C CYS A 28 -7.56 -3.32 -2.20
N LYS A 29 -7.44 -2.30 -3.07
CA LYS A 29 -7.59 -2.46 -4.52
C LYS A 29 -6.56 -3.44 -5.07
N LEU A 30 -6.84 -3.99 -6.25
CA LEU A 30 -5.87 -4.78 -7.00
C LEU A 30 -4.56 -3.99 -7.17
N GLY A 31 -3.42 -4.66 -6.96
CA GLY A 31 -2.10 -4.03 -6.97
C GLY A 31 -1.73 -3.33 -5.66
N TYR A 32 -2.54 -3.51 -4.59
CA TYR A 32 -2.23 -3.04 -3.25
C TYR A 32 -2.33 -4.17 -2.23
N VAL A 33 -1.58 -4.04 -1.14
CA VAL A 33 -1.56 -4.99 -0.02
C VAL A 33 -1.83 -4.25 1.29
N ALA A 34 -2.59 -4.88 2.18
CA ALA A 34 -2.99 -4.30 3.47
C ALA A 34 -1.88 -4.48 4.51
N ILE A 35 -1.30 -3.37 4.99
CA ILE A 35 -0.33 -3.35 6.09
C ILE A 35 -1.00 -2.85 7.36
N GLN A 36 -0.81 -3.55 8.48
CA GLN A 36 -1.10 -2.99 9.80
C GLN A 36 0.03 -2.05 10.20
N GLU A 37 -0.26 -0.75 10.28
CA GLU A 37 0.63 0.29 10.81
C GLU A 37 0.13 0.76 12.19
N ASP A 38 0.89 1.64 12.85
CA ASP A 38 0.59 2.14 14.20
C ASP A 38 -0.78 2.84 14.28
N HIS A 39 -1.21 3.50 13.20
CA HIS A 39 -2.47 4.25 13.13
C HIS A 39 -3.61 3.47 12.47
N GLY A 40 -3.42 2.19 12.14
CA GLY A 40 -4.42 1.36 11.49
C GLY A 40 -3.94 0.70 10.21
N ILE A 41 -4.89 0.16 9.44
CA ILE A 41 -4.61 -0.53 8.18
C ILE A 41 -4.37 0.48 7.06
N SER A 42 -3.30 0.29 6.29
CA SER A 42 -3.03 1.06 5.07
C SER A 42 -2.89 0.14 3.86
N CYS A 43 -3.31 0.61 2.68
CA CYS A 43 -3.12 -0.12 1.43
C CYS A 43 -1.88 0.39 0.69
N LYS A 44 -0.81 -0.39 0.71
CA LYS A 44 0.48 -0.05 0.07
C LYS A 44 0.60 -0.70 -1.30
N THR A 45 1.32 -0.06 -2.20
CA THR A 45 1.55 -0.57 -3.55
C THR A 45 2.30 -1.89 -3.52
N LEU A 46 1.71 -2.91 -4.14
CA LEU A 46 2.35 -4.18 -4.44
C LEU A 46 3.30 -3.98 -5.63
N LEU A 47 4.57 -4.30 -5.44
CA LEU A 47 5.59 -4.04 -6.47
C LEU A 47 5.72 -5.19 -7.46
N THR A 48 5.59 -6.42 -6.96
CA THR A 48 5.73 -7.63 -7.76
C THR A 48 4.76 -8.71 -7.26
N GLY A 49 4.40 -9.65 -8.14
CA GLY A 49 3.71 -10.88 -7.74
C GLY A 49 4.63 -11.96 -7.18
N LEU A 50 5.93 -11.67 -7.02
CA LEU A 50 6.91 -12.62 -6.48
C LEU A 50 6.83 -12.66 -4.97
N LYS A 51 6.90 -13.87 -4.42
CA LYS A 51 6.93 -14.07 -2.97
C LYS A 51 8.29 -13.64 -2.41
N CYS A 52 8.25 -13.01 -1.25
CA CYS A 52 9.41 -12.67 -0.45
C CYS A 52 9.27 -13.24 0.96
N LYS A 53 10.40 -13.45 1.64
CA LYS A 53 10.49 -13.82 3.06
C LYS A 53 11.26 -12.77 3.86
N VAL A 54 12.25 -12.13 3.25
CA VAL A 54 13.08 -11.08 3.84
C VAL A 54 13.21 -9.90 2.89
N ASP A 55 13.54 -8.71 3.41
CA ASP A 55 13.67 -7.49 2.60
C ASP A 55 14.70 -7.64 1.46
N ALA A 56 15.74 -8.45 1.68
CA ALA A 56 16.75 -8.74 0.67
C ALA A 56 16.21 -9.49 -0.56
N ASP A 57 15.03 -10.11 -0.49
CA ASP A 57 14.39 -10.74 -1.66
C ASP A 57 13.80 -9.68 -2.62
N CYS A 58 13.59 -8.45 -2.15
CA CYS A 58 12.94 -7.38 -2.91
C CYS A 58 13.93 -6.57 -3.77
N VAL A 59 14.79 -7.27 -4.51
CA VAL A 59 15.89 -6.68 -5.29
C VAL A 59 15.43 -5.89 -6.52
N HIS A 60 14.21 -6.14 -7.01
CA HIS A 60 13.68 -5.50 -8.22
C HIS A 60 13.32 -4.03 -8.02
N PHE A 61 13.07 -3.62 -6.77
CA PHE A 61 12.73 -2.24 -6.45
C PHE A 61 13.58 -1.75 -5.28
N SER A 62 14.40 -0.72 -5.52
CA SER A 62 15.25 -0.14 -4.48
C SER A 62 14.40 0.45 -3.35
N HIS A 63 14.87 0.32 -2.10
CA HIS A 63 14.16 0.78 -0.89
C HIS A 63 12.77 0.17 -0.67
N SER A 64 12.49 -0.98 -1.27
CA SER A 64 11.31 -1.77 -0.95
C SER A 64 11.56 -2.69 0.24
N ALA A 65 10.47 -3.18 0.84
CA ALA A 65 10.51 -4.10 1.97
C ALA A 65 9.62 -5.31 1.69
N CYS A 66 9.92 -6.43 2.35
CA CYS A 66 9.07 -7.60 2.32
C CYS A 66 7.96 -7.47 3.35
N HIS A 67 6.72 -7.65 2.93
CA HIS A 67 5.59 -7.58 3.84
C HIS A 67 5.57 -8.77 4.81
N PRO A 68 5.61 -8.53 6.13
CA PRO A 68 5.46 -9.61 7.12
C PRO A 68 4.05 -10.20 7.07
N GLY A 69 3.91 -11.47 6.71
CA GLY A 69 2.62 -12.17 6.60
C GLY A 69 2.13 -12.35 5.16
N ALA A 70 2.00 -11.28 4.37
CA ALA A 70 1.58 -11.40 2.97
C ALA A 70 2.68 -12.03 2.09
N GLY A 71 3.95 -11.76 2.42
CA GLY A 71 5.12 -12.27 1.72
C GLY A 71 5.23 -11.72 0.30
N TYR A 72 4.98 -10.43 0.10
CA TYR A 72 5.20 -9.74 -1.17
C TYR A 72 5.92 -8.41 -0.94
N CYS A 73 6.65 -7.96 -1.96
CA CYS A 73 7.38 -6.70 -1.89
C CYS A 73 6.45 -5.50 -2.03
N TYR A 74 6.63 -4.51 -1.16
CA TYR A 74 5.82 -3.29 -1.11
C TYR A 74 6.70 -2.06 -0.87
N CYS A 75 6.16 -0.87 -1.15
CA CYS A 75 6.81 0.38 -0.71
C CYS A 75 6.47 0.71 0.74
N PRO A 76 7.47 0.90 1.63
CA PRO A 76 7.25 1.20 3.04
C PRO A 76 6.56 2.56 3.26
N ALA A 77 6.11 2.79 4.49
CA ALA A 77 5.44 4.02 4.89
C ALA A 77 6.23 5.28 4.50
N GLY A 78 5.53 6.33 4.06
CA GLY A 78 6.16 7.59 3.64
C GLY A 78 6.80 7.56 2.25
N THR A 79 6.78 6.41 1.55
CA THR A 79 7.34 6.27 0.20
C THR A 79 6.28 5.94 -0.85
N ARG A 80 6.58 6.23 -2.12
CA ARG A 80 5.80 5.81 -3.29
C ARG A 80 6.67 5.13 -4.32
N LEU A 81 6.05 4.25 -5.11
CA LEU A 81 6.70 3.65 -6.25
C LEU A 81 6.94 4.70 -7.35
N VAL A 82 8.20 4.81 -7.78
CA VAL A 82 8.61 5.56 -8.98
C VAL A 82 9.04 4.53 -10.02
N LEU A 83 8.15 4.25 -10.98
CA LEU A 83 8.36 3.19 -11.98
C LEU A 83 9.62 3.41 -12.82
N GLN A 84 9.90 4.66 -13.23
CA GLN A 84 11.09 4.97 -14.04
C GLN A 84 12.40 4.64 -13.32
N GLU A 85 12.41 4.73 -11.99
CA GLU A 85 13.61 4.48 -11.17
C GLU A 85 13.65 3.05 -10.61
N HIS A 86 12.58 2.27 -10.78
CA HIS A 86 12.39 1.00 -10.07
C HIS A 86 12.73 1.15 -8.58
N ALA A 87 12.16 2.17 -7.93
CA ALA A 87 12.47 2.50 -6.55
C ALA A 87 11.27 3.04 -5.78
N CYS A 88 11.28 2.79 -4.47
CA CYS A 88 10.41 3.47 -3.52
C CYS A 88 11.08 4.75 -3.04
N ARG A 89 10.45 5.90 -3.27
CA ARG A 89 10.98 7.22 -2.91
C ARG A 89 10.08 7.93 -1.93
N THR A 90 10.69 8.63 -0.98
CA THR A 90 9.96 9.46 -0.02
C THR A 90 9.08 10.45 -0.77
N PHE A 91 7.85 10.62 -0.31
CA PHE A 91 7.08 11.79 -0.66
C PHE A 91 7.79 13.01 -0.08
N HIS A 92 8.64 13.68 -0.88
CA HIS A 92 8.79 15.11 -0.70
C HIS A 92 7.43 15.70 -1.07
N LEU A 93 6.53 15.81 -0.09
CA LEU A 93 5.64 16.96 -0.10
C LEU A 93 6.60 18.15 -0.16
N PHE A 94 6.63 18.82 -1.31
CA PHE A 94 7.16 20.17 -1.38
C PHE A 94 6.41 20.96 -0.31
N VAL A 95 7.01 21.08 0.87
CA VAL A 95 6.71 22.16 1.80
C VAL A 95 7.19 23.39 1.05
N PHE A 96 6.31 23.98 0.24
CA PHE A 96 6.46 25.39 -0.10
C PHE A 96 6.28 26.15 1.22
N SER A 97 7.40 26.36 1.91
CA SER A 97 7.52 27.44 2.89
C SER A 97 7.83 28.72 2.12
N PRO A 98 6.92 29.71 2.07
CA PRO A 98 7.29 31.09 2.30
C PRO A 98 7.38 31.38 3.81
#